data_AF-A0A380MZQ4-F1
#
_entry.id   AF-A0A380MZQ4-F1
#
_cell.length_a   1.000
_cell.length_b   1.000
_cell.length_c   1.000
_cell.angle_alpha   90.00
_cell.angle_beta   90.00
_cell.angle_gamma   90.00
#
_symmetry.space_group_name_H-M   'P 1'
#
loop_
_entity.id
_entity.type
_entity.pdbx_description
1 polymer ?
#
loop_
_entity_poly.entity_id
_entity_poly.type
_entity_poly.pdbx_seq_one_letter_code
_entity_poly.pdbx_strand_id
1 'polypeptide(L)'
;MQVKSRQRVADHGEVFTAEREVKAMLNLLPNEIWQKINSKFLEPACGNGNFLAEILARKLDMILQMLQSKKIKKIHWQFNYEYYAIQSISSIYGIEILPDNCLECRERLLNLFIEQALSKKF
;
A
#
# COMPACT_ATOMS: atom_id res chain seq x y z
N MET A 1 -8.28 -16.79 2.18
CA MET A 1 -9.30 -17.11 3.20
C MET A 1 -9.55 -15.83 4.00
N GLN A 2 -10.79 -15.45 4.29
CA GLN A 2 -11.10 -14.19 5.02
C GLN A 2 -10.81 -14.28 6.53
N VAL A 3 -10.60 -15.49 7.05
CA VAL A 3 -10.36 -15.75 8.48
C VAL A 3 -9.28 -16.83 8.56
N LYS A 4 -8.31 -16.72 9.48
CA LYS A 4 -7.34 -17.82 9.75
C LYS A 4 -7.97 -18.93 10.59
N SER A 5 -8.68 -18.58 11.66
CA SER A 5 -9.39 -19.54 12.51
C SER A 5 -10.59 -18.90 13.21
N ARG A 6 -11.58 -19.71 13.59
CA ARG A 6 -12.74 -19.25 14.37
C ARG A 6 -12.34 -18.70 15.75
N GLN A 7 -11.29 -19.27 16.35
CA GLN A 7 -10.79 -18.82 17.65
C GLN A 7 -10.26 -17.38 17.57
N ARG A 8 -9.50 -17.04 16.51
CA ARG A 8 -8.98 -15.67 16.32
C ARG A 8 -10.09 -14.65 16.05
N VAL A 9 -11.18 -15.06 15.41
CA VAL A 9 -12.38 -14.22 15.29
C VAL A 9 -12.98 -13.95 16.66
N ALA A 10 -13.15 -14.97 17.49
CA ALA A 10 -13.74 -14.84 18.82
C ALA A 10 -12.88 -13.99 19.77
N ASP A 11 -11.56 -14.22 19.78
CA ASP A 11 -10.65 -13.60 20.76
C ASP A 11 -10.15 -12.22 20.32
N HIS A 12 -10.05 -11.97 19.02
CA HIS A 12 -9.39 -10.78 18.46
C HIS A 12 -10.18 -10.06 17.36
N GLY A 13 -11.34 -10.59 16.95
CA GLY A 13 -12.10 -10.02 15.84
C GLY A 13 -11.38 -10.12 14.50
N GLU A 14 -10.42 -11.04 14.34
CA GLU A 14 -9.61 -11.12 13.13
C GLU A 14 -10.45 -11.51 11.91
N VAL A 15 -10.65 -10.55 11.01
CA VAL A 15 -11.28 -10.74 9.70
C VAL A 15 -10.49 -9.94 8.67
N PHE A 16 -10.11 -10.60 7.58
CA PHE A 16 -9.43 -9.96 6.45
C PHE A 16 -10.46 -9.44 5.45
N THR A 17 -10.53 -8.12 5.31
CA THR A 17 -11.37 -7.44 4.32
C THR A 17 -11.03 -7.91 2.91
N ALA A 18 -12.00 -8.39 2.15
CA ALA A 18 -11.74 -8.87 0.80
C ALA A 18 -11.38 -7.72 -0.16
N GLU A 19 -10.68 -8.05 -1.25
CA GLU A 19 -10.13 -7.08 -2.20
C GLU A 19 -11.21 -6.15 -2.77
N ARG A 20 -12.40 -6.69 -3.06
CA ARG A 20 -13.55 -5.92 -3.55
C ARG A 20 -13.93 -4.81 -2.56
N GLU A 21 -14.05 -5.15 -1.28
CA GLU A 21 -14.44 -4.23 -0.21
C GLU A 21 -13.35 -3.20 0.05
N VAL A 22 -12.07 -3.62 0.06
CA VAL A 22 -10.92 -2.70 0.17
C VAL A 22 -10.96 -1.65 -0.94
N LYS A 23 -11.10 -2.09 -2.20
CA LYS A 23 -11.17 -1.18 -3.35
C LYS A 23 -12.39 -0.27 -3.29
N ALA A 24 -13.55 -0.82 -2.93
CA ALA A 24 -14.78 -0.04 -2.79
C ALA A 24 -14.65 1.06 -1.72
N MET A 25 -14.10 0.72 -0.55
CA MET A 25 -13.89 1.68 0.54
C MET A 25 -12.88 2.77 0.18
N LEU A 26 -11.75 2.41 -0.44
CA LEU A 26 -10.76 3.38 -0.87
C LEU A 26 -11.26 4.29 -2.01
N ASN A 27 -12.23 3.84 -2.79
CA ASN A 27 -12.87 4.67 -3.83
C ASN A 27 -13.85 5.72 -3.26
N LEU A 28 -14.20 5.64 -1.97
CA LEU A 28 -14.99 6.68 -1.29
C LEU A 28 -14.14 7.89 -0.90
N LEU A 29 -12.81 7.75 -0.88
CA LEU A 29 -11.91 8.84 -0.52
C LEU A 29 -11.87 9.90 -1.63
N PRO A 30 -11.73 11.19 -1.27
CA PRO A 30 -11.65 12.28 -2.24
C PRO A 30 -10.45 12.10 -3.17
N ASN A 31 -10.65 12.33 -4.48
CA ASN A 31 -9.63 12.08 -5.51
C ASN A 31 -8.31 12.81 -5.26
N GLU A 32 -8.37 13.98 -4.62
CA GLU A 32 -7.23 14.83 -4.29
C GLU A 32 -6.21 14.11 -3.39
N ILE A 33 -6.64 13.14 -2.57
CA ILE A 33 -5.74 12.39 -1.69
C ILE A 33 -4.75 11.54 -2.49
N TRP A 34 -5.19 11.02 -3.64
CA TRP A 34 -4.43 10.13 -4.52
C TRP A 34 -3.46 10.88 -5.42
N GLN A 35 -3.56 12.21 -5.51
CA GLN A 35 -2.68 13.05 -6.34
C GLN A 35 -1.45 13.56 -5.56
N LYS A 36 -1.37 13.28 -4.27
CA LYS A 36 -0.33 13.78 -3.36
C LYS A 36 0.45 12.61 -2.79
N ILE A 37 1.72 12.50 -3.18
CA ILE A 37 2.59 11.42 -2.71
C ILE A 37 2.75 11.40 -1.19
N ASN A 38 2.72 12.58 -0.57
CA ASN A 38 2.89 12.80 0.87
C ASN A 38 1.61 12.69 1.69
N SER A 39 0.45 12.39 1.07
CA SER A 39 -0.78 12.07 1.80
C SER A 39 -0.52 10.93 2.77
N LYS A 40 -0.85 11.10 4.06
CA LYS A 40 -0.62 10.09 5.10
C LYS A 40 -1.84 9.21 5.28
N PHE A 41 -1.62 7.90 5.41
CA PHE A 41 -2.66 6.93 5.69
C PHE A 41 -2.33 6.19 6.98
N LEU A 42 -3.33 6.04 7.85
CA LEU A 42 -3.21 5.27 9.09
C LEU A 42 -4.34 4.24 9.13
N GLU A 43 -3.96 2.97 9.19
CA GLU A 43 -4.90 1.87 9.43
C GLU A 43 -4.70 1.36 10.87
N PRO A 44 -5.62 1.64 11.81
CA PRO A 44 -5.45 1.33 13.22
C PRO A 44 -5.69 -0.14 13.59
N ALA A 45 -6.14 -0.97 12.64
CA ALA A 45 -6.30 -2.42 12.80
C ALA A 45 -5.96 -3.12 11.47
N CYS A 46 -4.69 -3.01 11.05
CA CYS A 46 -4.31 -3.31 9.67
C CYS A 46 -4.32 -4.80 9.31
N GLY A 47 -4.41 -5.70 10.30
CA GLY A 47 -4.34 -7.14 10.07
C GLY A 47 -3.08 -7.48 9.30
N ASN A 48 -3.23 -8.30 8.26
CA ASN A 48 -2.13 -8.62 7.34
C ASN A 48 -1.92 -7.58 6.22
N GLY A 49 -2.55 -6.41 6.31
CA GLY A 49 -2.22 -5.25 5.47
C GLY A 49 -2.98 -5.13 4.15
N ASN A 50 -4.21 -5.65 4.03
CA ASN A 50 -4.98 -5.56 2.77
C ASN A 50 -5.19 -4.10 2.30
N PHE A 51 -5.61 -3.20 3.20
CA PHE A 51 -5.75 -1.77 2.88
C PHE A 51 -4.42 -1.12 2.55
N LEU A 52 -3.39 -1.37 3.37
CA LEU A 52 -2.08 -0.74 3.20
C LEU A 52 -1.42 -1.13 1.87
N ALA A 53 -1.59 -2.39 1.44
CA ALA A 53 -1.09 -2.87 0.16
C ALA A 53 -1.77 -2.16 -1.02
N GLU A 54 -3.10 -2.05 -1.01
CA GLU A 54 -3.83 -1.33 -2.07
C GLU A 54 -3.49 0.18 -2.09
N ILE A 55 -3.31 0.81 -0.91
CA ILE A 55 -2.87 2.21 -0.80
C ILE A 55 -1.48 2.38 -1.40
N LEU A 56 -0.53 1.48 -1.07
CA LEU A 56 0.82 1.53 -1.62
C LEU A 56 0.80 1.35 -3.15
N ALA A 57 0.05 0.38 -3.67
CA ALA A 57 -0.09 0.15 -5.10
C ALA A 57 -0.60 1.40 -5.84
N ARG A 58 -1.68 2.03 -5.34
CA ARG A 58 -2.22 3.28 -5.92
C ARG A 58 -1.19 4.42 -5.91
N LYS A 59 -0.42 4.56 -4.83
CA LYS A 59 0.64 5.56 -4.75
C LYS A 59 1.75 5.29 -5.75
N LEU A 60 2.20 4.05 -5.89
CA LEU A 60 3.22 3.65 -6.86
C LEU A 60 2.76 3.92 -8.31
N ASP A 61 1.52 3.59 -8.63
CA ASP A 61 0.93 3.87 -9.95
C ASP A 61 0.82 5.38 -10.22
N MET A 62 0.44 6.20 -9.23
CA MET A 62 0.43 7.65 -9.35
C MET A 62 1.83 8.20 -9.67
N ILE A 63 2.89 7.65 -9.07
CA ILE A 63 4.27 8.06 -9.39
C ILE A 63 4.61 7.75 -10.84
N LEU A 64 4.26 6.56 -11.34
CA LEU A 64 4.48 6.19 -12.75
C LEU A 64 3.81 7.18 -13.71
N GLN A 65 2.53 7.49 -13.45
CA GLN A 65 1.76 8.44 -14.26
C GLN A 65 2.35 9.85 -14.20
N MET A 66 2.83 10.27 -13.03
CA MET A 66 3.50 11.55 -12.86
C MET A 66 4.80 11.65 -13.69
N LEU A 67 5.65 10.61 -13.67
CA LEU A 67 6.90 10.60 -14.44
C LEU A 67 6.63 10.65 -15.95
N GLN A 68 5.61 9.91 -16.40
CA GLN A 68 5.19 9.88 -17.80
C GLN A 68 4.63 11.24 -18.27
N SER A 69 3.84 11.91 -17.44
CA SER A 69 3.17 13.18 -17.79
C SER A 69 4.11 14.40 -17.75
N LYS A 70 5.05 14.46 -16.81
CA LYS A 70 5.89 15.65 -16.58
C LYS A 70 7.03 15.87 -17.61
N LYS A 71 7.04 15.14 -18.73
CA LYS A 71 8.12 15.17 -19.74
C LYS A 71 9.52 15.00 -19.12
N ILE A 72 9.63 14.27 -18.00
CA ILE A 72 10.93 13.97 -17.39
C ILE A 72 11.71 13.14 -18.40
N LYS A 73 12.99 13.46 -18.63
CA LYS A 73 13.84 12.64 -19.51
C LYS A 73 13.91 11.23 -18.95
N LYS A 74 13.71 10.21 -19.80
CA LYS A 74 13.70 8.78 -19.41
C LYS A 74 14.92 8.37 -18.57
N ILE A 75 16.09 8.95 -18.86
CA ILE A 75 17.33 8.72 -18.10
C ILE A 75 17.22 9.03 -16.59
N HIS A 76 16.29 9.89 -16.19
CA HIS A 76 16.05 10.23 -14.78
C HIS A 76 14.86 9.49 -14.16
N TRP A 77 14.15 8.64 -14.91
CA TRP A 77 12.94 7.98 -14.42
C TRP A 77 13.23 7.04 -13.26
N GLN A 78 14.23 6.17 -13.39
CA GLN A 78 14.60 5.22 -12.34
C GLN A 78 14.86 5.94 -11.00
N PHE A 79 15.77 6.92 -11.01
CA PHE A 79 16.14 7.67 -9.79
C PHE A 79 14.93 8.40 -9.17
N ASN A 80 14.13 9.09 -9.99
CA ASN A 80 12.95 9.79 -9.47
C ASN A 80 11.92 8.79 -8.94
N TYR A 81 11.71 7.68 -9.64
CA TYR A 81 10.75 6.65 -9.22
C TYR A 81 11.15 6.07 -7.87
N GLU A 82 12.39 5.63 -7.69
CA GLU A 82 12.89 5.09 -6.44
C GLU A 82 12.78 6.10 -5.29
N TYR A 83 13.17 7.35 -5.52
CA TYR A 83 13.04 8.43 -4.53
C TYR A 83 11.60 8.61 -4.07
N TYR A 84 10.67 8.74 -5.03
CA TYR A 84 9.25 8.91 -4.73
C TYR A 84 8.62 7.64 -4.14
N ALA A 85 9.05 6.45 -4.55
CA ALA A 85 8.58 5.19 -3.99
C ALA A 85 8.91 5.11 -2.50
N ILE A 86 10.14 5.45 -2.10
CA ILE A 86 10.53 5.51 -0.68
C ILE A 86 9.64 6.51 0.09
N GLN A 87 9.36 7.67 -0.50
CA GLN A 87 8.43 8.64 0.12
C GLN A 87 7.02 8.05 0.27
N SER A 88 6.51 7.31 -0.72
CA SER A 88 5.18 6.70 -0.65
C SER A 88 5.03 5.72 0.51
N ILE A 89 5.97 4.79 0.68
CA ILE A 89 5.89 3.79 1.77
C ILE A 89 6.12 4.44 3.14
N SER A 90 6.95 5.49 3.23
CA SER A 90 7.18 6.23 4.48
C SER A 90 5.95 7.00 5.00
N SER A 91 4.92 7.15 4.16
CA SER A 91 3.67 7.88 4.47
C SER A 91 2.51 6.97 4.88
N ILE A 92 2.74 5.66 5.01
CA ILE A 92 1.72 4.66 5.32
C ILE A 92 2.02 4.05 6.69
N TYR A 93 1.02 4.03 7.57
CA TYR A 93 1.13 3.55 8.94
C TYR A 93 0.06 2.49 9.22
N GLY A 94 0.46 1.44 9.94
CA GLY A 94 -0.43 0.37 10.39
C GLY A 94 -0.23 0.11 11.88
N ILE A 95 -1.33 -0.13 12.59
CA ILE A 95 -1.33 -0.66 13.96
C ILE A 95 -2.00 -2.03 13.90
N GLU A 96 -1.38 -3.02 14.54
CA GLU A 96 -1.88 -4.38 14.59
C GLU A 96 -1.49 -5.02 15.92
N ILE A 97 -2.42 -5.73 16.54
CA ILE A 97 -2.23 -6.35 17.85
C ILE A 97 -1.53 -7.71 17.76
N LEU A 98 -1.75 -8.45 16.67
CA LEU A 98 -1.20 -9.80 16.48
C LEU A 98 0.15 -9.74 15.75
N PRO A 99 1.26 -10.16 16.38
CA PRO A 99 2.60 -10.03 15.78
C PRO A 99 2.76 -10.76 14.44
N ASP A 100 2.09 -11.89 14.25
CA ASP A 100 2.15 -12.65 13.00
C ASP A 100 1.48 -11.89 11.84
N ASN A 101 0.35 -11.24 12.09
CA ASN A 101 -0.28 -10.35 11.11
C ASN A 101 0.62 -9.15 10.77
N CYS A 102 1.30 -8.57 11.76
CA CYS A 102 2.24 -7.49 11.54
C CYS A 102 3.42 -7.93 10.64
N LEU A 103 3.96 -9.13 10.85
CA LEU A 103 4.99 -9.69 9.98
C LEU A 103 4.48 -9.91 8.54
N GLU A 104 3.33 -10.55 8.38
CA GLU A 104 2.70 -10.74 7.06
C GLU A 104 2.43 -9.42 6.34
N CYS A 105 1.96 -8.40 7.06
CA CYS A 105 1.76 -7.06 6.53
C CYS A 105 3.07 -6.47 6.01
N ARG A 106 4.15 -6.54 6.79
CA ARG A 106 5.47 -6.01 6.40
C ARG A 106 6.04 -6.73 5.19
N GLU A 107 5.97 -8.06 5.16
CA GLU A 107 6.42 -8.87 4.03
C GLU A 107 5.63 -8.55 2.77
N ARG A 108 4.31 -8.43 2.87
CA ARG A 108 3.45 -8.04 1.74
C ARG A 108 3.82 -6.68 1.18
N LEU A 109 3.99 -5.67 2.03
CA LEU A 109 4.37 -4.33 1.60
C LEU A 109 5.76 -4.31 0.96
N LEU A 110 6.72 -5.05 1.53
CA LEU A 110 8.07 -5.18 0.99
C LEU A 110 8.05 -5.86 -0.38
N ASN A 111 7.35 -6.97 -0.52
CA ASN A 111 7.26 -7.70 -1.79
C ASN A 111 6.62 -6.82 -2.87
N LEU A 112 5.50 -6.16 -2.55
CA LEU A 112 4.85 -5.21 -3.45
C LEU A 112 5.80 -4.07 -3.86
N PHE A 113 6.55 -3.54 -2.91
CA PHE A 113 7.54 -2.49 -3.17
C PHE A 113 8.66 -2.98 -4.10
N ILE A 114 9.25 -4.15 -3.84
CA ILE A 114 10.32 -4.71 -4.67
C ILE A 114 9.81 -4.99 -6.08
N GLU A 115 8.65 -5.63 -6.19
CA GLU A 115 8.03 -5.98 -7.47
C GLU A 115 7.70 -4.72 -8.29
N GLN A 116 7.03 -3.73 -7.71
CA GLN A 116 6.57 -2.58 -8.49
C GLN A 116 7.62 -1.48 -8.63
N ALA A 117 8.53 -1.33 -7.66
CA ALA A 117 9.48 -0.22 -7.63
C ALA A 117 10.89 -0.57 -8.10
N LEU A 118 11.35 -1.80 -7.83
CA LEU A 118 12.73 -2.18 -8.14
C LEU A 118 12.82 -3.09 -9.37
N SER A 119 11.75 -3.83 -9.70
CA SER A 119 11.76 -4.74 -10.86
C SER A 119 11.37 -4.07 -12.19
N LYS A 120 10.72 -2.90 -12.16
CA LYS A 120 10.35 -2.17 -13.37
C LYS A 120 11.58 -1.52 -13.99
N LYS A 121 12.04 -2.07 -15.13
CA LYS A 121 13.05 -1.43 -15.99
C LYS A 121 12.36 -0.34 -16.83
N PHE A 122 12.75 0.91 -16.65
CA PHE A 122 12.29 2.06 -17.45
C PHE A 122 13.12 2.27 -18.73
#